data_AF-Q7WYL1-F1
#
_entry.id   AF-Q7WYL1-F1
#
_cell.length_a   1.000
_cell.length_b   1.000
_cell.length_c   1.000
_cell.angle_alpha   90.00
_cell.angle_beta   90.00
_cell.angle_gamma   90.00
#
_symmetry.space_group_name_H-M   'P 1'
#
loop_
_entity.id
_entity.type
_entity.pdbx_description
1 polymer ?
#
loop_
_entity_poly.entity_id
_entity_poly.type
_entity_poly.pdbx_seq_one_letter_code
_entity_poly.pdbx_strand_id
1 'polypeptide(L)'
;MILVINEKESAVLALHLAIMRKSYKKLIKRDYKARRDVLMQSYDYLLEMVKEAVESENEVNEVHLDELDREVLCAVLSSYVDKLGEIDLNEEMIEQLQTMKELELRCKELMQCEHETA
;
A
#
# COMPACT_ATOMS: atom_id res chain seq x y z
N MET A 1 6.89 4.00 -12.23
CA MET A 1 5.92 2.93 -12.58
C MET A 1 4.51 3.42 -12.32
N ILE A 2 3.49 2.97 -13.05
CA ILE A 2 2.09 3.37 -12.84
C ILE A 2 1.32 2.18 -12.28
N LEU A 3 0.70 2.36 -11.11
CA LEU A 3 -0.27 1.43 -10.54
C LEU A 3 -1.67 1.98 -10.84
N VAL A 4 -2.47 1.20 -11.56
CA VAL A 4 -3.85 1.57 -11.88
C VAL A 4 -4.77 1.00 -10.80
N ILE A 5 -5.49 1.87 -10.09
CA ILE A 5 -6.42 1.49 -9.04
C ILE A 5 -7.82 2.05 -9.28
N ASN A 6 -8.86 1.30 -8.95
CA ASN A 6 -10.25 1.79 -9.02
C ASN A 6 -10.67 2.53 -7.74
N GLU A 7 -11.87 3.10 -7.73
CA GLU A 7 -12.44 3.81 -6.58
C GLU A 7 -12.44 2.97 -5.29
N LYS A 8 -12.91 1.70 -5.36
CA LYS A 8 -12.96 0.78 -4.21
C LYS A 8 -11.56 0.53 -3.66
N GLU A 9 -10.60 0.25 -4.54
CA GLU A 9 -9.20 0.02 -4.20
C GLU A 9 -8.56 1.26 -3.55
N SER A 10 -8.85 2.44 -4.09
CA SER A 10 -8.38 3.72 -3.53
C SER A 10 -8.91 3.94 -2.12
N ALA A 11 -10.21 3.73 -1.91
CA ALA A 11 -10.83 3.90 -0.60
C ALA A 11 -10.29 2.91 0.44
N VAL A 12 -10.18 1.63 0.06
CA VAL A 12 -9.64 0.56 0.92
C VAL A 12 -8.17 0.85 1.26
N LEU A 13 -7.36 1.23 0.28
CA LEU A 13 -5.94 1.53 0.48
C LEU A 13 -5.74 2.77 1.36
N ALA A 14 -6.50 3.86 1.14
CA ALA A 14 -6.44 5.06 1.96
C ALA A 14 -6.79 4.78 3.43
N LEU A 15 -7.88 4.04 3.67
CA LEU A 15 -8.32 3.63 5.00
C LEU A 15 -7.21 2.87 5.74
N HIS A 16 -6.65 1.87 5.07
CA HIS A 16 -5.67 0.96 5.69
C HIS A 16 -4.31 1.63 5.90
N LEU A 17 -3.87 2.50 4.98
CA LEU A 17 -2.70 3.36 5.22
C LEU A 17 -2.93 4.30 6.42
N ALA A 18 -4.10 4.90 6.57
CA ALA A 18 -4.37 5.74 7.73
C ALA A 18 -4.30 4.96 9.06
N ILE A 19 -4.88 3.75 9.10
CA ILE A 19 -4.87 2.87 10.27
C ILE A 19 -3.44 2.40 10.62
N MET A 20 -2.66 2.02 9.61
CA MET A 20 -1.36 1.39 9.81
C MET A 20 -0.23 2.33 10.14
N ARG A 21 -0.35 3.64 9.88
CA ARG A 21 0.74 4.61 10.00
C ARG A 21 1.53 4.52 11.30
N LYS A 22 0.84 4.37 12.44
CA LYS A 22 1.49 4.23 13.77
C LYS A 22 2.28 2.93 13.89
N SER A 23 1.74 1.83 13.37
CA SER A 23 2.38 0.51 13.39
C SER A 23 3.58 0.48 12.46
N TYR A 24 3.46 1.04 11.26
CA TYR A 24 4.56 1.16 10.30
C TYR A 24 5.70 2.02 10.87
N LYS A 25 5.39 3.18 11.46
CA LYS A 25 6.37 4.04 12.14
C LYS A 25 7.16 3.30 13.24
N LYS A 26 6.51 2.38 13.98
CA LYS A 26 7.19 1.55 14.99
C LYS A 26 8.12 0.52 14.35
N LEU A 27 7.68 -0.13 13.27
CA LEU A 27 8.46 -1.11 12.52
C LEU A 27 9.76 -0.51 12.01
N ILE A 28 9.69 0.59 11.26
CA ILE A 28 10.86 1.25 10.69
C ILE A 28 11.80 1.85 11.75
N LYS A 29 11.27 2.22 12.93
CA LYS A 29 12.10 2.70 14.04
C LYS A 29 12.99 1.59 14.60
N ARG A 30 12.52 0.34 14.56
CA ARG A 30 13.24 -0.84 15.04
C ARG A 30 14.23 -1.35 13.99
N ASP A 31 13.75 -1.54 12.76
CA ASP A 31 14.46 -2.34 11.75
C ASP A 31 15.17 -1.48 10.69
N TYR A 32 14.76 -0.21 10.53
CA TYR A 32 15.23 0.68 9.45
C TYR A 32 15.63 2.08 9.95
N LYS A 33 16.23 2.16 11.14
CA LYS A 33 16.53 3.44 11.83
C LYS A 33 17.26 4.46 10.92
N ALA A 34 18.17 4.01 10.07
CA ALA A 34 18.94 4.87 9.16
C ALA A 34 18.12 5.44 7.99
N ARG A 35 17.08 4.72 7.53
CA ARG A 35 16.21 5.12 6.41
C ARG A 35 14.85 5.64 6.87
N ARG A 36 14.61 5.73 8.19
CA ARG A 36 13.30 6.03 8.80
C ARG A 36 12.59 7.23 8.19
N ASP A 37 13.30 8.36 8.07
CA ASP A 37 12.67 9.61 7.66
C ASP A 37 12.27 9.57 6.18
N VAL A 38 13.11 8.95 5.34
CA VAL A 38 12.86 8.74 3.91
C VAL A 38 11.70 7.76 3.70
N LEU A 39 11.64 6.66 4.45
CA LEU A 39 10.53 5.71 4.40
C LEU A 39 9.20 6.31 4.89
N MET A 40 9.24 7.17 5.92
CA MET A 40 8.03 7.89 6.36
C MET A 40 7.56 8.94 5.35
N GLN A 41 8.47 9.60 4.65
CA GLN A 41 8.12 10.57 3.61
C GLN A 41 7.41 9.88 2.45
N SER A 42 7.95 8.77 1.96
CA SER A 42 7.30 7.94 0.93
C SER A 42 5.95 7.39 1.42
N TYR A 43 5.87 6.94 2.68
CA TYR A 43 4.59 6.52 3.26
C TYR A 43 3.53 7.63 3.29
N ASP A 44 3.92 8.82 3.74
CA ASP A 44 3.02 9.97 3.85
C ASP A 44 2.62 10.48 2.45
N TYR A 45 3.53 10.42 1.47
CA TYR A 45 3.24 10.69 0.06
C TYR A 45 2.22 9.70 -0.52
N LEU A 46 2.41 8.40 -0.34
CA LEU A 46 1.45 7.36 -0.75
C LEU A 46 0.06 7.60 -0.16
N LEU A 47 -0.01 7.93 1.13
CA LEU A 47 -1.29 8.20 1.78
C LEU A 47 -1.99 9.41 1.19
N GLU A 48 -1.25 10.49 0.89
CA GLU A 48 -1.84 11.69 0.31
C GLU A 48 -2.32 11.44 -1.13
N MET A 49 -1.51 10.79 -1.94
CA MET A 49 -1.86 10.46 -3.32
C MET A 49 -3.13 9.60 -3.42
N VAL A 50 -3.25 8.59 -2.55
CA VAL A 50 -4.44 7.72 -2.56
C VAL A 50 -5.67 8.44 -2.01
N LYS A 51 -5.52 9.43 -1.11
CA LYS A 51 -6.64 10.29 -0.72
C LYS A 51 -7.10 11.19 -1.85
N GLU A 52 -6.17 11.81 -2.58
CA GLU A 52 -6.50 12.61 -3.76
C GLU A 52 -7.25 11.77 -4.79
N ALA A 53 -6.85 10.51 -4.99
CA ALA A 53 -7.55 9.56 -5.86
C ALA A 53 -9.01 9.32 -5.41
N VAL A 54 -9.25 9.16 -4.10
CA VAL A 54 -10.60 9.02 -3.53
C VAL A 54 -11.42 10.30 -3.72
N GLU A 55 -10.82 11.47 -3.48
CA GLU A 55 -11.49 12.77 -3.59
C GLU A 55 -11.79 13.17 -5.04
N SER A 56 -11.03 12.64 -6.00
CA SER A 56 -11.20 12.94 -7.43
C SER A 56 -12.47 12.33 -8.05
N GLU A 57 -13.13 11.39 -7.36
CA GLU A 57 -14.31 10.63 -7.84
C GLU A 57 -14.12 9.99 -9.23
N ASN A 58 -12.86 9.81 -9.68
CA ASN A 58 -12.56 9.10 -10.90
C ASN A 58 -12.75 7.59 -10.68
N GLU A 59 -13.38 6.93 -11.65
CA GLU A 59 -13.61 5.48 -11.63
C GLU A 59 -12.27 4.70 -11.60
N VAL A 60 -11.23 5.28 -12.20
CA VAL A 60 -9.88 4.73 -12.31
C VAL A 60 -8.85 5.84 -12.06
N ASN A 61 -7.86 5.56 -11.22
CA ASN A 61 -6.78 6.47 -10.85
C ASN A 61 -5.41 5.86 -11.18
N GLU A 62 -4.53 6.68 -11.75
CA GLU A 62 -3.16 6.33 -12.06
C GLU A 62 -2.22 6.82 -10.95
N VAL A 63 -1.64 5.88 -10.21
CA VAL A 63 -0.73 6.14 -9.09
C VAL A 63 0.70 5.99 -9.58
N HIS A 64 1.43 7.09 -9.63
CA HIS A 64 2.83 7.12 -10.03
C HIS A 64 3.74 6.78 -8.85
N LEU A 65 4.39 5.62 -8.93
CA LEU A 65 5.25 5.07 -7.88
C LEU A 65 6.71 5.03 -8.35
N ASP A 66 7.60 5.56 -7.50
CA ASP A 66 9.04 5.33 -7.63
C ASP A 66 9.47 4.02 -6.93
N GLU A 67 10.76 3.70 -6.96
CA GLU A 67 11.28 2.46 -6.36
C GLU A 67 11.02 2.37 -4.85
N LEU A 68 11.15 3.49 -4.15
CA LEU A 68 10.97 3.55 -2.71
C LEU A 68 9.48 3.44 -2.34
N ASP A 69 8.61 4.11 -3.08
CA ASP A 69 7.16 4.03 -2.91
C ASP A 69 6.66 2.61 -3.07
N ARG A 70 7.23 1.85 -4.03
CA ARG A 70 6.93 0.43 -4.20
C ARG A 70 7.41 -0.41 -3.04
N GLU A 71 8.65 -0.19 -2.59
CA GLU A 71 9.20 -0.90 -1.42
C GLU A 71 8.31 -0.68 -0.19
N VAL A 72 7.90 0.57 0.06
CA VAL A 72 7.03 0.94 1.17
C VAL A 72 5.64 0.33 1.01
N LEU A 73 5.00 0.48 -0.15
CA LEU A 73 3.65 -0.03 -0.40
C LEU A 73 3.62 -1.56 -0.27
N CYS A 74 4.55 -2.28 -0.89
CA CYS A 74 4.65 -3.73 -0.76
C CYS A 74 4.86 -4.16 0.69
N ALA A 75 5.80 -3.54 1.42
CA ALA A 75 6.07 -3.89 2.81
C ALA A 75 4.86 -3.68 3.72
N VAL A 76 4.09 -2.62 3.46
CA VAL A 76 2.87 -2.31 4.19
C VAL A 76 1.77 -3.32 3.88
N LEU A 77 1.54 -3.61 2.60
CA LEU A 77 0.54 -4.58 2.15
C LEU A 77 0.84 -5.98 2.70
N SER A 78 2.06 -6.48 2.54
CA SER A 78 2.47 -7.80 3.06
C SER A 78 2.33 -7.89 4.58
N SER A 79 2.83 -6.88 5.33
CA SER A 79 2.73 -6.91 6.79
C SER A 79 1.29 -6.85 7.29
N TYR A 80 0.36 -6.28 6.52
CA TYR A 80 -1.02 -6.12 6.93
C TYR A 80 -1.89 -7.31 6.57
N VAL A 81 -1.71 -7.86 5.37
CA VAL A 81 -2.37 -9.08 4.91
C VAL A 81 -2.09 -10.23 5.87
N ASP A 82 -0.83 -10.39 6.29
CA ASP A 82 -0.44 -11.41 7.26
C ASP A 82 -1.17 -11.22 8.60
N LYS A 83 -1.24 -9.98 9.11
CA LYS A 83 -1.91 -9.67 10.38
C LYS A 83 -3.42 -9.85 10.35
N LEU A 84 -4.07 -9.50 9.24
CA LEU A 84 -5.51 -9.68 9.10
C LEU A 84 -5.89 -11.15 8.93
N GLY A 85 -5.02 -11.97 8.33
CA GLY A 85 -5.24 -13.42 8.21
C GLY A 85 -5.25 -14.17 9.54
N GLU A 86 -4.74 -13.57 10.62
CA GLU A 86 -4.68 -14.16 11.96
C GLU A 86 -5.89 -13.82 12.85
N ILE A 87 -6.84 -13.02 12.36
CA ILE A 87 -7.98 -12.50 13.14
C ILE A 87 -9.29 -13.08 12.60
N ASP A 88 -10.28 -13.31 13.46
CA ASP A 88 -11.65 -13.58 13.02
C ASP A 88 -12.25 -12.32 12.36
N LEU A 89 -12.31 -12.35 11.03
CA LEU A 89 -12.81 -11.26 10.21
C LEU A 89 -14.32 -11.39 9.97
N ASN A 90 -15.03 -10.26 9.93
CA ASN A 90 -16.37 -10.22 9.39
C ASN A 90 -16.33 -10.18 7.84
N GLU A 91 -17.49 -10.36 7.18
CA GLU A 91 -17.58 -10.41 5.72
C GLU A 91 -16.98 -9.16 5.04
N GLU A 92 -17.22 -7.98 5.59
CA GLU A 92 -16.69 -6.71 5.06
C GLU A 92 -15.15 -6.67 5.12
N MET A 93 -14.56 -7.11 6.22
CA MET A 93 -13.12 -7.19 6.39
C MET A 93 -12.49 -8.27 5.50
N ILE A 94 -13.21 -9.36 5.19
CA ILE A 94 -12.77 -10.37 4.25
C ILE A 94 -12.68 -9.78 2.84
N GLU A 95 -13.69 -9.03 2.40
CA GLU A 95 -13.64 -8.34 1.11
C GLU A 95 -12.49 -7.33 1.03
N GLN A 96 -12.32 -6.51 2.07
CA GLN A 96 -11.21 -5.56 2.13
C GLN A 96 -9.85 -6.28 2.07
N LEU A 97 -9.71 -7.42 2.76
CA LEU A 97 -8.50 -8.24 2.71
C LEU A 97 -8.23 -8.81 1.32
N GLN A 98 -9.27 -9.26 0.61
CA GLN A 98 -9.14 -9.73 -0.78
C GLN A 98 -8.66 -8.62 -1.71
N THR A 99 -9.26 -7.42 -1.63
CA THR A 99 -8.82 -6.25 -2.38
C THR A 99 -7.35 -5.90 -2.08
N MET A 100 -6.94 -5.94 -0.82
CA MET A 100 -5.55 -5.66 -0.43
C MET A 100 -4.57 -6.74 -0.94
N LYS A 101 -4.98 -8.02 -0.98
CA LYS A 101 -4.18 -9.12 -1.57
C LYS A 101 -4.01 -8.96 -3.08
N GLU A 102 -5.05 -8.54 -3.79
CA GLU A 102 -4.98 -8.28 -5.24
C GLU A 102 -4.09 -7.07 -5.55
N LEU A 103 -4.13 -6.02 -4.72
CA LEU A 103 -3.20 -4.90 -4.81
C LEU A 103 -1.76 -5.33 -4.52
N GLU A 104 -1.55 -6.18 -3.52
CA GLU A 104 -0.23 -6.72 -3.18
C GLU A 104 0.34 -7.54 -4.35
N LEU A 105 -0.47 -8.40 -4.96
CA LEU A 105 -0.06 -9.22 -6.10
C LEU A 105 0.34 -8.34 -7.28
N ARG A 106 -0.49 -7.36 -7.66
CA ARG A 106 -0.16 -6.40 -8.73
C ARG A 106 1.12 -5.63 -8.43
N CYS A 107 1.32 -5.17 -7.19
CA CYS A 107 2.55 -4.48 -6.80
C CYS A 107 3.79 -5.39 -6.94
N LYS A 108 3.67 -6.68 -6.58
CA LYS A 108 4.76 -7.66 -6.73
C LYS A 108 5.06 -7.98 -8.19
N GLU A 109 4.04 -8.18 -9.02
CA GLU A 109 4.21 -8.44 -10.45
C GLU A 109 4.91 -7.26 -11.14
N LEU A 110 4.51 -6.04 -10.81
CA LEU A 110 5.13 -4.83 -11.36
C LEU A 110 6.59 -4.67 -10.91
N MET A 111 6.97 -5.16 -9.73
CA MET A 111 8.37 -5.23 -9.28
C MET A 111 9.18 -6.31 -10.00
N GLN A 112 8.55 -7.43 -10.40
CA GLN A 112 9.21 -8.54 -11.09
C GLN A 112 9.45 -8.26 -12.59
N CYS A 113 8.54 -7.54 -13.26
CA CYS A 113 8.71 -7.18 -14.68
C CYS A 113 9.92 -6.28 -14.94
N GLU A 114 10.40 -5.49 -13.96
CA GLU A 114 11.61 -4.67 -14.10
C GLU A 114 12.91 -5.49 -14.01
N HIS A 115 12.89 -6.72 -13.47
CA HIS A 115 14.07 -7.59 -13.41
C HIS A 115 14.28 -8.46 -14.65
N GLU A 116 13.26 -8.67 -15.47
CA GLU A 116 13.38 -9.43 -16.73
C GLU A 116 13.76 -8.56 -17.94
N THR A 117 13.79 -7.22 -17.78
CA THR A 117 14.11 -6.25 -18.84
C THR A 117 15.42 -5.49 -18.63
N ALA A 118 16.23 -5.84 -17.62
CA ALA A 118 17.53 -5.25 -17.32
C ALA A 118 18.72 -6.10 -17.81
#